data_AF-A0A514CJ50-F1
#
_entry.id   AF-A0A514CJ50-F1
#
_cell.length_a   1.000
_cell.length_b   1.000
_cell.length_c   1.000
_cell.angle_alpha   90.00
_cell.angle_beta   90.00
_cell.angle_gamma   90.00
#
_symmetry.space_group_name_H-M   'P 1'
#
loop_
_entity.id
_entity.type
_entity.pdbx_description
1 polymer ?
#
loop_
_entity_poly.entity_id
_entity_poly.type
_entity_poly.pdbx_seq_one_letter_code
_entity_poly.pdbx_strand_id
1 'polypeptide(L)'
;MIKKIIIGAGVVVLLLIATLAVHIYMVTSSRPDGPNWAMSQIDFNEDLDSLKSEKIKTDFLEIEGMRDARINTKSDFIILLYDRKQHNPHDLVKQVNTGYGLQASLFQPSEDQLAASCPAINKNSLTYKLGSYFEQVFTN
;
A
#
# COMPACT_ATOMS: atom_id res chain seq x y z
N MET A 1 -22.50 -48.23 10.81
CA MET A 1 -22.10 -46.95 11.41
C MET A 1 -21.21 -46.12 10.48
N ILE A 2 -20.16 -46.70 9.88
CA ILE A 2 -19.27 -46.04 8.89
C ILE A 2 -20.03 -45.27 7.78
N LYS A 3 -21.07 -45.87 7.17
CA LYS A 3 -21.83 -45.22 6.09
C LYS A 3 -22.49 -43.90 6.52
N LYS A 4 -22.99 -43.82 7.77
CA LYS A 4 -23.61 -42.60 8.31
C LYS A 4 -22.57 -41.52 8.60
N ILE A 5 -21.37 -41.92 9.03
CA ILE A 5 -20.24 -41.03 9.29
C ILE A 5 -19.73 -40.41 7.98
N ILE A 6 -19.58 -41.21 6.92
CA ILE A 6 -19.14 -40.72 5.60
C ILE A 6 -20.15 -39.73 5.02
N ILE A 7 -21.45 -40.02 5.13
CA ILE A 7 -22.51 -39.11 4.66
C ILE A 7 -22.48 -37.81 5.49
N GLY A 8 -22.35 -37.90 6.82
CA GLY A 8 -22.25 -36.72 7.68
C GLY A 8 -21.03 -35.85 7.36
N ALA A 9 -19.86 -36.46 7.19
CA ALA A 9 -18.64 -35.75 6.80
C ALA A 9 -18.77 -35.08 5.43
N GLY A 10 -19.37 -35.77 4.45
CA GLY A 10 -19.65 -35.21 3.13
C GLY A 10 -20.56 -34.00 3.17
N VAL A 11 -21.63 -34.05 3.98
CA VAL A 11 -22.53 -32.91 4.19
C VAL A 11 -21.80 -31.72 4.81
N VAL A 12 -20.98 -31.95 5.82
CA VAL A 12 -20.21 -30.88 6.47
C VAL A 12 -19.22 -30.23 5.49
N VAL A 13 -18.49 -31.03 4.71
CA VAL A 13 -17.56 -30.50 3.69
C VAL A 13 -18.30 -29.67 2.65
N LEU A 14 -19.47 -30.14 2.18
CA LEU A 14 -20.27 -29.42 1.20
C LEU A 14 -20.78 -28.08 1.76
N LEU A 15 -21.19 -28.06 3.03
CA LEU A 15 -21.56 -26.84 3.76
C LEU A 15 -20.40 -25.85 3.87
N LEU A 16 -19.18 -26.34 4.16
CA LEU A 16 -17.97 -25.50 4.21
C LEU A 16 -17.63 -24.91 2.85
N ILE A 17 -17.76 -25.69 1.76
CA ILE A 17 -17.54 -25.19 0.39
C ILE A 17 -18.57 -24.12 0.03
N ALA A 18 -19.85 -24.36 0.32
CA ALA A 18 -20.92 -23.41 0.02
C ALA A 18 -20.76 -22.09 0.79
N THR A 19 -20.45 -22.16 2.10
CA THR A 19 -20.20 -20.97 2.92
C THR A 19 -18.98 -20.20 2.45
N LEU A 20 -17.88 -20.88 2.08
CA LEU A 20 -16.71 -20.23 1.50
C LEU A 20 -17.04 -19.53 0.17
N ALA A 21 -17.81 -20.18 -0.72
CA ALA A 21 -18.23 -19.57 -1.98
C ALA A 21 -19.05 -18.30 -1.78
N VAL A 22 -20.02 -18.33 -0.85
CA VAL A 22 -20.81 -17.13 -0.48
C VAL A 22 -19.91 -16.05 0.10
N HIS A 23 -18.96 -16.40 0.97
CA HIS A 23 -18.03 -15.44 1.57
C HIS A 23 -17.15 -14.75 0.52
N ILE A 24 -16.59 -15.52 -0.42
CA ILE A 24 -15.80 -14.99 -1.53
C ILE A 24 -16.66 -14.05 -2.36
N TYR A 25 -17.86 -14.47 -2.78
CA TYR A 25 -18.77 -13.63 -3.56
C TYR A 25 -19.06 -12.29 -2.87
N MET A 26 -19.38 -12.33 -1.58
CA MET A 26 -19.74 -11.12 -0.82
C MET A 26 -18.57 -10.13 -0.67
N VAL A 27 -17.33 -10.63 -0.61
CA VAL A 27 -16.12 -9.82 -0.46
C VAL A 27 -15.58 -9.34 -1.82
N THR A 28 -15.86 -10.05 -2.92
CA THR A 28 -15.38 -9.68 -4.26
C THR A 28 -16.38 -8.84 -5.07
N SER A 29 -17.68 -8.83 -4.74
CA SER A 29 -18.73 -8.23 -5.58
C SER A 29 -18.76 -6.70 -5.61
N SER A 30 -18.05 -6.01 -4.71
CA SER A 30 -17.99 -4.56 -4.73
C SER A 30 -16.69 -4.09 -4.07
N ARG A 31 -15.72 -3.67 -4.89
CA ARG A 31 -14.78 -2.65 -4.42
C ARG A 31 -15.54 -1.33 -4.57
N PRO A 32 -15.90 -0.65 -3.47
CA PRO A 32 -16.29 0.76 -3.58
C PRO A 32 -15.18 1.49 -4.32
N ASP A 33 -15.50 2.56 -5.04
CA ASP A 33 -14.50 3.55 -5.46
C ASP A 33 -13.92 4.19 -4.18
N GLY A 34 -13.01 3.47 -3.53
CA GLY A 34 -12.25 3.96 -2.41
C GLY A 34 -11.42 5.14 -2.91
N PRO A 35 -11.15 6.13 -2.06
CA PRO A 35 -10.33 7.25 -2.46
C PRO A 35 -8.96 6.73 -2.93
N ASN A 36 -8.49 7.24 -4.06
CA ASN A 36 -7.28 6.77 -4.74
C ASN A 36 -6.02 7.36 -4.09
N TRP A 37 -5.92 7.24 -2.77
CA TRP A 37 -4.81 7.78 -2.01
C TRP A 37 -3.52 7.01 -2.32
N ALA A 38 -2.48 7.72 -2.76
CA ALA A 38 -1.09 7.27 -2.72
C ALA A 38 -0.37 7.92 -1.57
N MET A 39 0.65 7.20 -1.09
CA MET A 39 1.67 7.75 -0.23
C MET A 39 3.00 7.69 -0.98
N SER A 40 3.76 8.79 -0.94
CA SER A 40 5.13 8.84 -1.45
C SER A 40 6.04 9.52 -0.45
N GLN A 41 7.25 9.00 -0.32
CA GLN A 41 8.33 9.63 0.41
C GLN A 41 9.26 10.33 -0.59
N ILE A 42 9.58 11.59 -0.32
CA ILE A 42 10.52 12.40 -1.07
C ILE A 42 11.66 12.74 -0.13
N ASP A 43 12.87 12.32 -0.49
CA ASP A 43 14.09 12.58 0.26
C ASP A 43 14.72 13.88 -0.21
N PHE A 44 15.10 14.73 0.73
CA PHE A 44 15.86 15.95 0.50
C PHE A 44 17.34 15.61 0.66
N ASN A 45 18.12 15.73 -0.40
CA ASN A 45 19.56 15.43 -0.39
C ASN A 45 20.38 16.60 0.20
N GLU A 46 19.78 17.39 1.08
CA GLU A 46 20.35 18.55 1.76
C GLU A 46 19.60 18.81 3.07
N ASP A 47 20.28 19.44 4.03
CA ASP A 47 19.72 19.76 5.35
C ASP A 47 18.50 20.69 5.24
N LEU A 48 17.42 20.31 5.90
CA LEU A 48 16.21 21.11 5.96
C LEU A 48 16.15 22.04 7.17
N ASP A 49 16.17 23.35 6.90
CA ASP A 49 15.86 24.36 7.92
C ASP A 49 14.41 24.21 8.42
N SER A 50 14.19 24.40 9.73
CA SER A 50 12.89 24.20 10.39
C SER A 50 11.81 25.12 9.84
N LEU A 51 12.13 26.38 9.52
CA LEU A 51 11.15 27.33 9.00
C LEU A 51 10.79 27.00 7.55
N LYS A 52 11.79 26.66 6.73
CA LYS A 52 11.57 26.21 5.35
C LYS A 52 10.72 24.93 5.32
N SER A 53 10.98 24.00 6.24
CA SER A 53 10.23 22.75 6.39
C SER A 53 8.74 23.00 6.66
N GLU A 54 8.45 23.83 7.67
CA GLU A 54 7.06 24.13 8.03
C GLU A 54 6.30 24.82 6.89
N LYS A 55 6.99 25.71 6.16
CA LYS A 55 6.45 26.34 4.96
C LYS A 55 6.12 25.31 3.87
N ILE A 56 7.08 24.45 3.51
CA ILE A 56 6.88 23.40 2.49
C ILE A 56 5.67 22.53 2.85
N LYS A 57 5.61 22.07 4.11
CA LYS A 57 4.50 21.26 4.59
C LYS A 57 3.15 21.98 4.42
N THR A 58 3.07 23.24 4.83
CA THR A 58 1.83 24.04 4.75
C THR A 58 1.41 24.24 3.30
N ASP A 59 2.35 24.64 2.44
CA ASP A 59 2.11 24.87 1.02
C ASP A 59 1.59 23.58 0.33
N PHE A 60 2.12 22.40 0.66
CA PHE A 60 1.61 21.13 0.13
C PHE A 60 0.21 20.78 0.62
N LEU A 61 -0.12 21.06 1.88
CA LEU A 61 -1.46 20.79 2.45
C LEU A 61 -2.56 21.68 1.84
N GLU A 62 -2.19 22.81 1.25
CA GLU A 62 -3.12 23.70 0.54
C GLU A 62 -3.44 23.23 -0.88
N ILE A 63 -2.68 22.28 -1.43
CA ILE A 63 -2.91 21.74 -2.79
C ILE A 63 -4.16 20.86 -2.79
N GLU A 64 -5.08 21.11 -3.72
CA GLU A 64 -6.25 20.26 -3.94
C GLU A 64 -5.84 18.80 -4.17
N GLY A 65 -6.50 17.85 -3.52
CA GLY A 65 -6.13 16.44 -3.61
C GLY A 65 -4.95 16.02 -2.73
N MET A 66 -4.36 16.92 -1.93
CA MET A 66 -3.47 16.56 -0.82
C MET A 66 -4.29 16.23 0.44
N ARG A 67 -3.90 15.18 1.16
CA ARG A 67 -4.55 14.73 2.39
C ARG A 67 -3.68 14.93 3.63
N ASP A 68 -2.39 14.65 3.55
CA ASP A 68 -1.46 14.86 4.66
C ASP A 68 -0.03 15.09 4.13
N ALA A 69 0.77 15.79 4.92
CA ALA A 69 2.17 16.06 4.66
C ALA A 69 2.95 16.00 5.99
N ARG A 70 3.99 15.15 6.04
CA ARG A 70 4.81 14.93 7.23
C ARG A 70 6.28 15.09 6.88
N ILE A 71 6.95 16.07 7.48
CA ILE A 71 8.39 16.26 7.33
C ILE A 71 9.11 15.70 8.54
N ASN A 72 10.22 15.00 8.27
CA ASN A 72 11.22 14.64 9.25
C ASN A 72 12.51 15.41 8.95
N THR A 73 12.79 16.44 9.73
CA THR A 73 14.00 17.29 9.57
C THR A 73 15.28 16.64 10.10
N LYS A 74 15.20 15.48 10.76
CA LYS A 74 16.39 14.73 11.22
C LYS A 74 16.87 13.71 10.20
N SER A 75 16.00 13.32 9.29
CA SER A 75 16.26 12.31 8.27
C SER A 75 16.01 12.86 6.87
N ASP A 76 15.81 14.18 6.78
CA ASP A 76 15.65 14.95 5.56
C ASP A 76 14.71 14.31 4.54
N PHE A 77 13.47 14.01 4.96
CA PHE A 77 12.43 13.54 4.04
C PHE A 77 11.04 14.11 4.35
N ILE A 78 10.18 14.14 3.33
CA ILE A 78 8.75 14.42 3.45
C ILE A 78 7.94 13.22 2.97
N ILE A 79 6.90 12.88 3.72
CA ILE A 79 5.87 11.92 3.30
C ILE A 79 4.64 12.72 2.90
N LEU A 80 4.17 12.50 1.68
CA LEU A 80 2.97 13.09 1.12
C LEU A 80 1.90 12.02 0.93
N LEU A 81 0.67 12.31 1.35
CA LEU A 81 -0.51 11.49 1.10
C LEU A 81 -1.46 12.27 0.20
N TYR A 82 -1.72 11.77 -1.02
CA TYR A 82 -2.41 12.53 -2.08
C TYR A 82 -3.25 11.64 -2.98
N ASP A 83 -4.21 12.22 -3.69
CA ASP A 83 -5.03 11.53 -4.68
C ASP A 83 -4.23 11.30 -5.97
N ARG A 84 -4.02 10.03 -6.34
CA ARG A 84 -3.29 9.63 -7.55
C ARG A 84 -3.97 10.02 -8.84
N LYS A 85 -5.27 10.33 -8.81
CA LYS A 85 -5.99 10.84 -9.98
C LYS A 85 -5.61 12.29 -10.29
N GLN A 86 -5.09 13.01 -9.30
CA GLN A 86 -4.76 14.44 -9.40
C GLN A 86 -3.26 14.68 -9.44
N HIS A 87 -2.47 13.85 -8.73
CA HIS A 87 -1.03 14.06 -8.57
C HIS A 87 -0.19 12.84 -8.92
N ASN A 88 0.99 13.11 -9.47
CA ASN A 88 2.05 12.15 -9.73
C ASN A 88 3.25 12.43 -8.81
N PRO A 89 3.85 11.41 -8.16
CA PRO A 89 5.03 11.60 -7.31
C PRO A 89 6.20 12.34 -7.98
N HIS A 90 6.45 12.12 -9.27
CA HIS A 90 7.52 12.81 -9.99
C HIS A 90 7.27 14.31 -10.15
N ASP A 91 6.01 14.71 -10.33
CA ASP A 91 5.63 16.13 -10.42
C ASP A 91 5.74 16.81 -9.05
N LEU A 92 5.40 16.11 -7.96
CA LEU A 92 5.59 16.60 -6.60
C LEU A 92 7.08 16.80 -6.27
N VAL A 93 7.95 15.88 -6.66
CA VAL A 93 9.42 16.05 -6.55
C VAL A 93 9.89 17.26 -7.35
N LYS A 94 9.41 17.39 -8.60
CA LYS A 94 9.75 18.55 -9.44
C LYS A 94 9.32 19.86 -8.78
N GLN A 95 8.12 19.91 -8.19
CA GLN A 95 7.62 21.07 -7.47
C GLN A 95 8.50 21.42 -6.27
N VAL A 96 8.98 20.43 -5.51
CA VAL A 96 9.97 20.65 -4.45
C VAL A 96 11.23 21.32 -5.02
N ASN A 97 11.77 20.74 -6.09
CA ASN A 97 13.04 21.17 -6.68
C ASN A 97 12.94 22.58 -7.27
N THR A 98 11.89 22.87 -8.04
CA THR A 98 11.72 24.16 -8.71
C THR A 98 11.14 25.23 -7.79
N GLY A 99 10.26 24.86 -6.87
CA GLY A 99 9.54 25.80 -6.00
C GLY A 99 10.38 26.29 -4.82
N TYR A 100 11.26 25.44 -4.30
CA TYR A 100 12.06 25.75 -3.11
C TYR A 100 13.56 25.73 -3.35
N GLY A 101 13.99 25.42 -4.59
CA GLY A 101 15.41 25.33 -4.96
C GLY A 101 16.15 24.21 -4.23
N LEU A 102 15.44 23.13 -3.87
CA LEU A 102 16.00 21.99 -3.15
C LEU A 102 16.42 20.87 -4.11
N GLN A 103 17.30 19.99 -3.66
CA GLN A 103 17.67 18.76 -4.35
C GLN A 103 16.93 17.58 -3.74
N ALA A 104 15.72 17.34 -4.22
CA ALA A 104 14.89 16.24 -3.75
C ALA A 104 14.76 15.11 -4.79
N SER A 105 14.59 13.90 -4.29
CA SER A 105 14.39 12.67 -5.06
C SER A 105 13.29 11.82 -4.46
N LEU A 106 12.60 11.03 -5.30
CA LEU A 106 11.64 10.05 -4.81
C LEU A 106 12.39 8.92 -4.11
N PHE A 107 11.95 8.55 -2.90
CA PHE A 107 12.49 7.38 -2.21
C PHE A 107 12.16 6.11 -2.99
N GLN A 108 13.20 5.36 -3.36
CA GLN A 108 13.07 4.06 -3.99
C GLN A 108 13.69 3.01 -3.06
N PRO A 109 12.90 2.09 -2.49
CA PRO A 109 13.45 1.06 -1.62
C PRO A 109 14.41 0.16 -2.40
N SER A 110 15.52 -0.21 -1.77
CA SER A 110 16.45 -1.23 -2.28
C SER A 110 15.81 -2.62 -2.32
N GLU A 111 16.38 -3.54 -3.10
CA GLU A 111 15.91 -4.94 -3.15
C GLU A 111 15.89 -5.59 -1.77
N ASP A 112 16.87 -5.31 -0.92
CA ASP A 112 16.94 -5.82 0.45
C ASP A 112 15.81 -5.26 1.34
N GLN A 113 15.51 -3.97 1.21
CA GLN A 113 14.39 -3.33 1.93
C GLN A 113 13.04 -3.85 1.45
N LEU A 114 12.89 -4.10 0.15
CA LEU A 114 11.70 -4.75 -0.41
C LEU A 114 11.58 -6.19 0.09
N ALA A 115 12.68 -6.94 0.15
CA ALA A 115 12.69 -8.30 0.67
C ALA A 115 12.34 -8.39 2.16
N ALA A 116 12.68 -7.35 2.94
CA ALA A 116 12.31 -7.22 4.34
C ALA A 116 10.89 -6.67 4.57
N SER A 117 10.24 -6.15 3.52
CA SER A 117 8.91 -5.53 3.63
C SER A 117 7.79 -6.56 3.82
N CYS A 118 6.66 -6.14 4.37
CA CYS A 118 5.52 -7.01 4.58
C CYS A 118 4.89 -7.45 3.24
N PRO A 119 4.47 -8.73 3.11
CA PRO A 119 4.52 -9.74 4.15
C PRO A 119 5.90 -10.43 4.18
N ALA A 120 6.57 -10.35 5.33
CA ALA A 120 7.81 -11.09 5.60
C ALA A 120 7.50 -12.59 5.84
N ILE A 121 6.79 -13.22 4.90
CA ILE A 121 6.50 -14.65 4.93
C ILE A 121 7.64 -15.37 4.22
N ASN A 122 8.22 -16.35 4.90
CA ASN A 122 9.24 -17.21 4.30
C ASN A 122 8.67 -17.86 3.02
N LYS A 123 9.31 -17.61 1.87
CA LYS A 123 8.90 -18.15 0.56
C LYS A 123 8.90 -19.68 0.49
N ASN A 124 9.62 -20.35 1.40
CA ASN A 124 9.64 -21.80 1.52
C ASN A 124 8.51 -22.35 2.40
N SER A 125 7.75 -21.50 3.10
CA SER A 125 6.64 -21.92 3.95
C SER A 125 5.45 -22.43 3.13
N LEU A 126 4.72 -23.39 3.71
CA LEU A 126 3.49 -23.93 3.12
C LEU A 126 2.44 -22.83 2.91
N THR A 127 2.34 -21.88 3.85
CA THR A 127 1.42 -20.75 3.80
C THR A 127 1.70 -19.84 2.60
N TYR A 128 2.98 -19.57 2.29
CA TYR A 128 3.34 -18.79 1.11
C TYR A 128 2.89 -19.47 -0.18
N LYS A 129 3.18 -20.77 -0.33
CA LYS A 129 2.82 -21.54 -1.53
C LYS A 129 1.31 -21.62 -1.75
N LEU A 130 0.56 -21.82 -0.67
CA LEU A 130 -0.90 -21.81 -0.72
C LEU A 130 -1.40 -20.41 -1.08
N GLY A 131 -0.93 -19.37 -0.39
CA GLY A 131 -1.30 -17.98 -0.67
C GLY A 131 -1.05 -17.57 -2.12
N SER A 132 0.14 -17.87 -2.66
CA SER A 132 0.49 -17.57 -4.06
C SER A 132 -0.38 -18.32 -5.06
N TYR A 133 -0.77 -19.57 -4.76
CA TYR A 133 -1.69 -20.33 -5.60
C TYR A 133 -3.08 -19.69 -5.65
N PHE A 134 -3.62 -19.31 -4.50
CA PHE A 134 -4.90 -18.60 -4.43
C PHE A 134 -4.82 -17.24 -5.16
N GLU A 135 -3.77 -16.45 -4.93
CA GLU A 135 -3.57 -15.18 -5.64
C GLU A 135 -3.58 -15.38 -7.17
N GLN A 136 -2.87 -16.38 -7.68
CA GLN A 136 -2.81 -16.70 -9.11
C GLN A 136 -4.16 -17.12 -9.69
N VAL A 137 -5.01 -17.82 -8.92
CA VAL A 137 -6.32 -18.32 -9.38
C VAL A 137 -7.40 -17.22 -9.35
N PHE A 138 -7.31 -16.28 -8.41
CA PHE A 138 -8.37 -15.29 -8.16
C PHE A 138 -8.05 -13.86 -8.63
N THR A 139 -6.81 -13.58 -9.04
CA THR A 139 -6.37 -12.23 -9.48
C THR A 139 -6.00 -12.15 -10.96
N ASN A 140 -5.79 -13.29 -11.63
CA ASN A 140 -5.81 -13.38 -13.10
C ASN A 140 -7.24 -13.60 -13.61
#